data_AF-A0A933MHL9-F1
#
_entry.id   AF-A0A933MHL9-F1
#
_cell.length_a   1.000
_cell.length_b   1.000
_cell.length_c   1.000
_cell.angle_alpha   90.00
_cell.angle_beta   90.00
_cell.angle_gamma   90.00
#
_symmetry.space_group_name_H-M   'P 1'
#
loop_
_entity.id
_entity.type
_entity.pdbx_description
1 polymer ?
#
loop_
_entity_poly.entity_id
_entity_poly.type
_entity_poly.pdbx_seq_one_letter_code
_entity_poly.pdbx_strand_id
1 'polypeptide(L)'
;ISAISNARPKIANYPFTTKSPVLGIVIREDKNFKVADIPGLIEGSHRGKGLGDKFLRHIERTRLLVHIVDIAAVEGRDPLEDYRSLNRELRLYSTKLKEKPQIIVANKMDLPGTQENLERFKAKLTPHLSSRSSEGKTQEGAGFKKEIFPISALTGEGLEELIETISKRL
;
A
#
# COMPACT_ATOMS: atom_id res chain seq x y z
N ILE A 1 10.86 1.79 3.57
CA ILE A 1 10.99 2.87 4.60
C ILE A 1 12.44 3.33 4.76
N SER A 2 13.40 2.43 4.94
CA SER A 2 14.83 2.79 5.02
C SER A 2 15.30 3.66 3.85
N ALA A 3 14.87 3.34 2.63
CA ALA A 3 15.25 4.09 1.42
C ALA A 3 14.68 5.52 1.32
N ILE A 4 13.63 5.85 2.07
CA ILE A 4 12.91 7.14 1.92
C ILE A 4 12.97 8.02 3.17
N SER A 5 13.42 7.49 4.30
CA SER A 5 13.37 8.22 5.57
C SER A 5 14.62 9.07 5.79
N ASN A 6 14.43 10.35 6.07
CA ASN A 6 15.50 11.29 6.44
C ASN A 6 15.99 11.12 7.90
N ALA A 7 15.35 10.25 8.69
CA ALA A 7 15.72 9.96 10.07
C ALA A 7 15.88 8.45 10.25
N ARG A 8 16.69 8.03 11.25
CA ARG A 8 16.79 6.61 11.61
C ARG A 8 15.39 6.10 11.98
N PRO A 9 14.87 5.06 11.29
CA PRO A 9 13.53 4.57 11.55
C PRO A 9 13.41 4.12 13.00
N LYS A 10 12.37 4.61 13.70
CA LYS A 10 12.11 4.20 15.07
C LYS A 10 11.27 2.94 15.04
N ILE A 11 11.79 1.88 15.65
CA ILE A 11 11.05 0.65 15.90
C ILE A 11 10.06 0.95 17.01
N ALA A 12 8.76 0.92 16.72
CA ALA A 12 7.74 1.03 17.75
C ALA A 12 7.37 -0.35 18.25
N ASN A 13 7.64 -0.63 19.52
CA ASN A 13 7.25 -1.87 20.16
C ASN A 13 5.79 -1.78 20.56
N TYR A 14 4.92 -2.15 19.62
CA TYR A 14 3.54 -2.41 19.96
C TYR A 14 3.43 -3.84 20.49
N PRO A 15 2.85 -4.05 21.68
CA PRO A 15 2.82 -5.37 22.35
C PRO A 15 1.97 -6.44 21.62
N PHE A 16 1.52 -6.13 20.41
CA PHE A 16 0.50 -6.87 19.68
C PHE A 16 0.86 -7.15 18.22
N THR A 17 2.04 -6.76 17.75
CA THR A 17 2.52 -7.09 16.41
C THR A 17 3.53 -8.23 16.49
N THR A 18 3.52 -9.17 15.53
CA THR A 18 4.57 -10.20 15.41
C THR A 18 5.89 -9.62 14.90
N LYS A 19 5.84 -8.43 14.30
CA LYS A 19 6.98 -7.59 13.89
C LYS A 19 6.73 -6.16 14.34
N SER A 20 7.68 -5.52 15.00
CA SER A 20 7.55 -4.12 15.42
C SER A 20 7.42 -3.22 14.17
N PRO A 21 6.35 -2.41 14.04
CA PRO A 21 6.21 -1.49 12.92
C PRO A 21 7.34 -0.48 12.91
N VAL A 22 7.80 -0.20 11.70
CA VAL A 22 8.90 0.72 11.45
C VAL A 22 8.29 2.08 11.11
N LEU A 23 8.58 3.09 11.93
CA LEU A 23 8.18 4.47 11.63
C LEU A 23 9.35 5.20 10.97
N GLY A 24 9.08 5.77 9.80
CA GLY A 24 9.94 6.71 9.10
C GLY A 24 9.39 8.12 9.15
N ILE A 25 10.29 9.09 9.06
CA ILE A 25 9.97 10.50 8.81
C ILE A 25 10.58 10.85 7.46
N VAL A 26 9.77 11.44 6.58
CA VAL A 26 10.21 12.02 5.31
C VAL A 26 10.17 13.53 5.47
N ILE A 27 11.33 14.17 5.25
CA ILE A 27 11.52 15.62 5.34
C ILE A 27 11.76 16.11 3.92
N ARG A 28 10.97 17.11 3.51
CA ARG A 28 11.12 17.87 2.26
C ARG A 28 10.98 19.34 2.58
N GLU A 29 11.46 20.19 1.69
CA GLU A 29 11.51 21.66 1.89
C GLU A 29 10.12 22.21 2.26
N ASP A 30 9.07 21.74 1.58
CA ASP A 30 7.72 22.29 1.77
C ASP A 30 6.85 21.50 2.76
N LYS A 31 7.11 20.20 2.95
CA LYS A 31 6.26 19.32 3.78
C LYS A 31 7.02 18.17 4.42
N ASN A 32 6.69 17.95 5.70
CA ASN A 32 7.17 16.82 6.47
C ASN A 32 6.02 15.85 6.74
N PHE A 33 6.25 14.55 6.56
CA PHE A 33 5.25 13.55 6.85
C PHE A 33 5.83 12.29 7.49
N LYS A 34 4.97 11.57 8.21
CA LYS A 34 5.31 10.30 8.87
C LYS A 34 4.82 9.15 8.01
N VAL A 35 5.68 8.15 7.83
CA VAL A 35 5.36 6.88 7.19
C VAL A 35 5.46 5.80 8.25
N ALA A 36 4.49 4.91 8.30
CA ALA A 36 4.54 3.75 9.19
C ALA A 36 4.36 2.49 8.35
N ASP A 37 5.19 1.49 8.63
CA ASP A 37 4.99 0.17 8.07
C ASP A 37 3.81 -0.51 8.76
N ILE A 38 2.93 -1.11 7.97
CA ILE A 38 1.84 -1.94 8.48
C ILE A 38 2.36 -3.38 8.38
N PRO A 39 2.83 -3.99 9.49
CA PRO A 39 3.27 -5.37 9.47
C PRO A 39 2.10 -6.22 8.91
N GLY A 40 2.44 -7.10 7.97
CA GLY A 40 1.47 -7.83 7.16
C GLY A 40 0.32 -8.37 8.01
N LEU A 41 -0.90 -8.02 7.60
CA LEU A 41 -2.11 -8.65 8.11
C LEU A 41 -1.99 -10.13 7.72
N ILE A 42 -1.87 -10.99 8.71
CA ILE A 42 -1.83 -12.44 8.47
C ILE A 42 -3.26 -12.86 8.15
N GLU A 43 -3.45 -13.76 7.20
CA GLU A 43 -4.77 -14.31 6.88
C GLU A 43 -5.46 -14.81 8.16
N GLY A 44 -6.65 -14.30 8.46
CA GLY A 44 -7.38 -14.60 9.70
C GLY A 44 -7.11 -13.67 10.89
N SER A 45 -6.26 -12.63 10.77
CA SER A 45 -6.06 -11.66 11.86
C SER A 45 -7.31 -10.82 12.23
N HIS A 46 -8.39 -10.92 11.45
CA HIS A 46 -9.72 -10.32 11.71
C HIS A 46 -10.56 -11.14 12.68
N ARG A 47 -10.22 -12.42 12.94
CA ARG A 47 -11.02 -13.34 13.77
C ARG A 47 -10.74 -13.29 15.27
N GLY A 48 -10.04 -12.25 15.75
CA GLY A 48 -10.08 -11.90 17.17
C GLY A 48 -8.94 -12.46 18.02
N LYS A 49 -8.10 -11.52 18.48
CA LYS A 49 -7.41 -11.60 19.78
C LYS A 49 -7.47 -10.24 20.53
N GLY A 50 -8.44 -9.37 20.25
CA GLY A 50 -8.56 -8.04 20.92
C GLY A 50 -7.38 -7.07 20.71
N LEU A 51 -6.40 -7.45 19.89
CA LEU A 51 -5.08 -6.82 19.76
C LEU A 51 -4.97 -5.93 18.50
N GLY A 52 -5.83 -6.13 17.50
CA GLY A 52 -5.85 -5.38 16.23
C GLY A 52 -6.51 -4.00 16.30
N ASP A 53 -7.52 -3.81 17.17
CA ASP A 53 -8.34 -2.59 17.20
C ASP A 53 -7.54 -1.32 17.51
N LYS A 54 -6.57 -1.38 18.43
CA LYS A 54 -5.73 -0.19 18.74
C LYS A 54 -4.80 0.13 17.59
N PHE A 55 -4.16 -0.85 16.96
CA PHE A 55 -3.27 -0.65 15.82
C PHE A 55 -4.01 -0.11 14.59
N LEU A 56 -5.12 -0.78 14.26
CA LEU A 56 -5.95 -0.46 13.12
C LEU A 56 -6.58 0.92 13.30
N ARG A 57 -6.94 1.32 14.53
CA ARG A 57 -7.37 2.70 14.82
C ARG A 57 -6.27 3.74 14.59
N HIS A 58 -4.99 3.38 14.69
CA HIS A 58 -3.90 4.29 14.25
C HIS A 58 -3.80 4.35 12.73
N ILE A 59 -3.98 3.22 12.04
CA ILE A 59 -4.04 3.19 10.57
C ILE A 59 -5.26 3.96 10.06
N GLU A 60 -6.40 3.93 10.77
CA GLU A 60 -7.57 4.74 10.47
C GLU A 60 -7.31 6.26 10.58
N ARG A 61 -6.26 6.68 11.28
CA ARG A 61 -5.84 8.10 11.36
C ARG A 61 -4.87 8.51 10.25
N THR A 62 -4.35 7.58 9.45
CA THR A 62 -3.51 7.94 8.29
C THR A 62 -4.35 8.63 7.22
N ARG A 63 -3.74 9.48 6.42
CA ARG A 63 -4.47 10.20 5.35
C ARG A 63 -4.43 9.47 4.01
N LEU A 64 -3.45 8.59 3.84
CA LEU A 64 -3.12 7.90 2.61
C LEU A 64 -2.61 6.50 2.95
N LEU A 65 -2.96 5.52 2.13
CA LEU A 65 -2.37 4.18 2.16
C LEU A 65 -1.49 3.98 0.93
N VAL A 66 -0.33 3.37 1.13
CA VAL A 66 0.61 3.02 0.05
C VAL A 66 0.70 1.50 -0.01
N HIS A 67 0.19 0.91 -1.08
CA HIS A 67 0.16 -0.53 -1.29
C HIS A 67 1.37 -0.94 -2.11
N ILE A 68 2.33 -1.57 -1.45
CA ILE A 68 3.52 -2.10 -2.11
C ILE A 68 3.21 -3.51 -2.64
N VAL A 69 3.35 -3.70 -3.94
CA VAL A 69 3.12 -4.95 -4.65
C VAL A 69 4.45 -5.40 -5.26
N ASP A 70 4.82 -6.65 -5.04
CA ASP A 70 5.98 -7.26 -5.70
C ASP A 70 5.58 -7.68 -7.13
N ILE A 71 6.08 -6.96 -8.14
CA ILE A 71 5.76 -7.25 -9.55
C ILE A 71 6.69 -8.30 -10.16
N ALA A 72 7.85 -8.55 -9.54
CA ALA A 72 8.80 -9.51 -10.07
C ALA A 72 8.28 -10.95 -9.95
N ALA A 73 7.35 -11.22 -9.03
CA ALA A 73 6.68 -12.51 -8.86
C ALA A 73 7.67 -13.69 -8.70
N VAL A 74 8.88 -13.42 -8.18
CA VAL A 74 9.99 -14.38 -8.11
C VAL A 74 9.63 -15.63 -7.30
N GLU A 75 8.77 -15.47 -6.31
CA GLU A 75 8.30 -16.55 -5.44
C GLU A 75 7.11 -17.33 -6.04
N GLY A 76 6.76 -17.10 -7.30
CA GLY A 76 5.62 -17.74 -7.96
C GLY A 76 4.25 -17.21 -7.54
N ARG A 77 4.19 -16.09 -6.81
CA ARG A 77 2.95 -15.44 -6.38
C ARG A 77 2.41 -14.53 -7.49
N ASP A 78 1.09 -14.54 -7.72
CA ASP A 78 0.44 -13.59 -8.64
C ASP A 78 0.30 -12.21 -7.96
N PRO A 79 0.96 -11.15 -8.45
CA PRO A 79 0.89 -9.82 -7.86
C PRO A 79 -0.54 -9.27 -7.75
N LEU A 80 -1.44 -9.68 -8.66
CA LEU A 80 -2.84 -9.28 -8.63
C LEU A 80 -3.61 -9.96 -7.51
N GLU A 81 -3.33 -11.24 -7.26
CA GLU A 81 -3.96 -11.98 -6.18
C GLU A 81 -3.50 -11.44 -4.82
N ASP A 82 -2.21 -11.17 -4.66
CA ASP A 82 -1.66 -10.53 -3.47
C ASP A 82 -2.35 -9.19 -3.19
N TYR A 83 -2.48 -8.34 -4.23
CA TYR A 83 -3.18 -7.07 -4.12
C TYR A 83 -4.67 -7.23 -3.74
N ARG A 84 -5.38 -8.20 -4.33
CA ARG A 84 -6.80 -8.45 -4.06
C ARG A 84 -7.02 -9.01 -2.66
N SER A 85 -6.20 -9.96 -2.23
CA SER A 85 -6.26 -10.57 -0.91
C SER A 85 -6.00 -9.51 0.18
N LEU A 86 -4.98 -8.67 0.01
CA LEU A 86 -4.72 -7.55 0.93
C LEU A 86 -5.91 -6.57 1.03
N ASN A 87 -6.53 -6.21 -0.11
CA ASN A 87 -7.70 -5.33 -0.09
C ASN A 87 -8.94 -5.99 0.53
N ARG A 88 -9.12 -7.29 0.30
CA ARG A 88 -10.20 -8.07 0.94
C ARG A 88 -10.03 -8.05 2.44
N GLU A 89 -8.81 -8.28 2.93
CA GLU A 89 -8.48 -8.18 4.33
C GLU A 89 -8.77 -6.80 4.89
N LEU A 90 -8.22 -5.73 4.30
CA LEU A 90 -8.49 -4.34 4.73
C LEU A 90 -9.99 -4.03 4.81
N ARG A 91 -10.79 -4.54 3.87
CA ARG A 91 -12.26 -4.42 3.88
C ARG A 91 -12.90 -5.19 5.03
N LEU A 92 -12.46 -6.42 5.29
CA LEU A 92 -12.97 -7.24 6.39
C LEU A 92 -12.66 -6.62 7.76
N TYR A 93 -11.56 -5.86 7.87
CA TYR A 93 -11.22 -5.12 9.09
C TYR A 93 -12.05 -3.86 9.29
N SER A 94 -12.06 -2.94 8.31
CA SER A 94 -12.73 -1.65 8.46
C SER A 94 -13.16 -1.11 7.11
N THR A 95 -14.46 -0.83 6.99
CA THR A 95 -15.02 -0.17 5.80
C THR A 95 -14.39 1.21 5.57
N LYS A 96 -13.95 1.91 6.62
CA LYS A 96 -13.26 3.20 6.52
C LYS A 96 -11.89 3.09 5.85
N LEU A 97 -11.15 1.98 6.06
CA LEU A 97 -9.84 1.78 5.44
C LEU A 97 -9.96 1.53 3.93
N LYS A 98 -11.04 0.86 3.51
CA LYS A 98 -11.35 0.66 2.07
C LYS A 98 -11.59 1.97 1.33
N GLU A 99 -12.19 2.95 2.00
CA GLU A 99 -12.54 4.25 1.40
C GLU A 99 -11.37 5.23 1.38
N LYS A 100 -10.22 4.88 1.97
CA LYS A 100 -9.07 5.77 1.98
C LYS A 100 -8.47 5.92 0.59
N PRO A 101 -7.91 7.11 0.28
CA PRO A 101 -7.01 7.25 -0.84
C PRO A 101 -5.90 6.20 -0.77
N GLN A 102 -5.67 5.49 -1.88
CA GLN A 102 -4.63 4.48 -2.03
C GLN A 102 -3.71 4.84 -3.19
N ILE A 103 -2.41 4.64 -3.02
CA ILE A 103 -1.41 4.62 -4.09
C ILE A 103 -0.92 3.18 -4.22
N ILE A 104 -0.85 2.67 -5.44
CA ILE A 104 -0.25 1.36 -5.71
C ILE A 104 1.20 1.59 -6.10
N VAL A 105 2.10 0.84 -5.48
CA VAL A 105 3.54 0.91 -5.73
C VAL A 105 3.97 -0.46 -6.25
N ALA A 106 4.32 -0.52 -7.52
CA ALA A 106 4.87 -1.68 -8.19
C ALA A 106 6.37 -1.74 -7.90
N ASN A 107 6.77 -2.58 -6.95
CA ASN A 107 8.15 -2.68 -6.48
C ASN A 107 8.91 -3.82 -7.18
N LYS A 108 10.24 -3.77 -7.05
CA LYS A 108 11.23 -4.70 -7.64
C LYS A 108 11.33 -4.60 -9.17
N MET A 109 11.15 -3.41 -9.74
CA MET A 109 11.29 -3.17 -11.18
C MET A 109 12.72 -3.38 -11.73
N ASP A 110 13.70 -3.55 -10.84
CA ASP A 110 15.09 -3.89 -11.18
C ASP A 110 15.28 -5.32 -11.69
N LEU A 111 14.27 -6.19 -11.55
CA LEU A 111 14.34 -7.59 -11.97
C LEU A 111 13.86 -7.80 -13.42
N PRO A 112 14.39 -8.80 -14.14
CA PRO A 112 13.98 -9.10 -15.51
C PRO A 112 12.51 -9.55 -15.58
N GLY A 113 11.84 -9.21 -16.68
CA GLY A 113 10.42 -9.58 -16.92
C GLY A 113 9.39 -8.75 -16.13
N THR A 114 9.83 -7.86 -15.25
CA THR A 114 8.95 -7.00 -14.44
C THR A 114 8.12 -6.03 -15.27
N GLN A 115 8.63 -5.56 -16.40
CA GLN A 115 7.89 -4.67 -17.31
C GLN A 115 6.65 -5.36 -17.89
N GLU A 116 6.79 -6.59 -18.41
CA GLU A 116 5.66 -7.37 -18.91
C GLU A 116 4.67 -7.73 -17.79
N ASN A 117 5.18 -8.07 -16.61
CA ASN A 117 4.35 -8.33 -15.44
C ASN A 117 3.57 -7.09 -15.01
N LEU A 118 4.19 -5.91 -15.04
CA LEU A 118 3.55 -4.63 -14.75
C LEU A 118 2.43 -4.34 -15.75
N GLU A 119 2.67 -4.57 -17.04
CA GLU A 119 1.66 -4.41 -18.09
C GLU A 119 0.49 -5.36 -17.88
N ARG A 120 0.75 -6.65 -17.60
CA ARG A 120 -0.28 -7.63 -17.26
C ARG A 120 -1.06 -7.22 -16.02
N PHE A 121 -0.36 -6.74 -14.98
CA PHE A 121 -0.98 -6.25 -13.75
C PHE A 121 -1.89 -5.05 -14.02
N LYS A 122 -1.41 -4.04 -14.75
CA LYS A 122 -2.19 -2.87 -15.20
C LYS A 122 -3.39 -3.29 -16.03
N ALA A 123 -3.20 -4.18 -16.99
CA ALA A 123 -4.25 -4.66 -17.88
C ALA A 123 -5.33 -5.45 -17.14
N LYS A 124 -5.00 -6.22 -16.10
CA LYS A 124 -5.98 -6.92 -15.27
C LYS A 124 -6.63 -6.03 -14.20
N LEU A 125 -5.98 -4.94 -13.79
CA LEU A 125 -6.52 -3.98 -12.84
C LEU A 125 -7.51 -3.00 -13.50
N THR A 126 -7.24 -2.59 -14.74
CA THR A 126 -8.03 -1.64 -15.55
C THR A 126 -9.49 -2.06 -15.86
N PRO A 127 -9.84 -3.34 -16.18
CA PRO A 127 -11.23 -3.73 -16.40
C PRO A 127 -12.13 -3.59 -15.16
N HIS A 128 -11.54 -3.43 -13.97
CA HIS A 128 -12.26 -3.08 -12.73
C HIS A 128 -12.33 -1.56 -12.45
N LEU A 129 -11.65 -0.74 -13.25
CA LEU A 129 -11.66 0.73 -13.17
C LEU A 129 -12.55 1.37 -14.25
N SER A 130 -12.71 0.73 -15.41
CA SER A 130 -13.43 1.28 -16.57
C SER A 130 -14.90 0.85 -16.71
N SER A 131 -15.39 -0.12 -15.95
CA SER A 131 -16.78 -0.64 -16.03
C SER A 131 -17.76 0.03 -15.05
N ARG A 132 -17.53 1.31 -14.69
CA ARG A 132 -18.42 2.07 -13.77
C ARG A 132 -18.94 3.39 -14.36
N SER A 133 -18.86 3.56 -15.67
CA SER A 133 -19.64 4.58 -16.39
C SER A 133 -20.85 3.89 -17.00
N SER A 134 -21.93 3.83 -16.21
CA SER A 134 -23.34 3.65 -16.57
C SER A 134 -24.04 2.78 -15.52
N GLU A 135 -24.88 3.44 -14.72
CA GLU A 135 -26.08 2.91 -14.07
C GLU A 135 -25.94 1.58 -13.29
N GLY A 136 -25.66 1.67 -12.00
CA GLY A 136 -25.85 0.54 -11.10
C GLY A 136 -25.18 0.70 -9.75
N LYS A 137 -25.97 1.01 -8.72
CA LYS A 137 -25.56 1.02 -7.32
C LYS A 137 -25.01 -0.35 -6.92
N THR A 138 -23.69 -0.51 -6.94
CA THR A 138 -23.01 -1.60 -6.23
C THR A 138 -21.91 -1.00 -5.35
N GLN A 139 -22.09 -1.19 -4.05
CA GLN A 139 -21.30 -0.65 -2.95
C GLN A 139 -19.91 -1.29 -2.92
N GLU A 140 -19.01 -0.86 -3.78
CA GLU A 140 -17.59 -1.13 -3.60
C GLU A 140 -16.78 0.15 -3.72
N GLY A 141 -16.42 0.72 -2.55
CA GLY A 141 -15.29 1.62 -2.31
C GLY A 141 -15.24 2.90 -3.15
N ALA A 142 -15.25 4.05 -2.48
CA ALA A 142 -15.09 5.36 -3.09
C ALA A 142 -14.03 5.36 -4.21
N GLY A 143 -14.46 5.81 -5.39
CA GLY A 143 -13.63 5.86 -6.59
C GLY A 143 -12.49 6.85 -6.44
N PHE A 144 -11.30 6.33 -6.17
CA PHE A 144 -10.05 7.03 -6.41
C PHE A 144 -9.41 6.46 -7.67
N LYS A 145 -8.95 7.33 -8.57
CA LYS A 145 -8.08 6.96 -9.69
C LYS A 145 -6.83 6.30 -9.09
N LYS A 146 -6.76 4.97 -9.16
CA LYS A 146 -5.64 4.19 -8.61
C LYS A 146 -4.44 4.38 -9.53
N GLU A 147 -3.54 5.27 -9.13
CA GLU A 147 -2.26 5.46 -9.79
C GLU A 147 -1.28 4.37 -9.33
N ILE A 148 -0.54 3.83 -10.29
CA ILE A 148 0.48 2.79 -10.09
C ILE A 148 1.85 3.43 -10.34
N PHE A 149 2.70 3.43 -9.32
CA PHE A 149 4.06 3.92 -9.39
C PHE A 149 5.03 2.75 -9.47
N PRO A 150 5.70 2.53 -10.61
CA PRO A 150 6.79 1.57 -10.70
C PRO A 150 8.00 2.12 -9.95
N ILE A 151 8.58 1.33 -9.05
CA ILE A 151 9.79 1.68 -8.31
C ILE A 151 10.73 0.48 -8.22
N SER A 152 11.99 0.76 -7.94
CA SER A 152 12.89 -0.19 -7.29
C SER A 152 13.35 0.39 -5.96
N ALA A 153 12.92 -0.23 -4.87
CA ALA A 153 13.42 0.13 -3.54
C ALA A 153 14.91 -0.22 -3.35
N LEU A 154 15.49 -1.07 -4.22
CA LEU A 154 16.90 -1.46 -4.18
C LEU A 154 17.79 -0.42 -4.86
N THR A 155 17.42 0.02 -6.08
CA THR A 155 18.21 1.00 -6.84
C THR A 155 17.84 2.44 -6.51
N GLY A 156 16.65 2.67 -5.96
CA GLY A 156 16.09 3.99 -5.69
C GLY A 156 15.28 4.58 -6.85
N GLU A 157 15.21 3.88 -7.99
CA GLU A 157 14.44 4.33 -9.15
C GLU A 157 12.95 4.51 -8.83
N GLY A 158 12.38 5.62 -9.29
CA GLY A 158 10.97 5.97 -9.08
C GLY A 158 10.59 6.43 -7.67
N LEU A 159 11.52 6.40 -6.69
CA LEU A 159 11.21 6.80 -5.31
C LEU A 159 10.93 8.30 -5.17
N GLU A 160 11.66 9.16 -5.88
CA GLU A 160 11.47 10.62 -5.73
C GLU A 160 10.09 11.06 -6.26
N GLU A 161 9.69 10.57 -7.43
CA GLU A 161 8.35 10.85 -8.00
C GLU A 161 7.23 10.34 -7.09
N LEU A 162 7.42 9.15 -6.50
CA LEU A 162 6.48 8.59 -5.51
C LEU A 162 6.37 9.50 -4.28
N ILE A 163 7.50 9.95 -3.72
CA ILE A 163 7.54 10.83 -2.54
C ILE A 163 6.90 12.18 -2.85
N GLU A 164 7.19 12.77 -4.00
CA GLU A 164 6.61 14.04 -4.42
C GLU A 164 5.08 13.92 -4.57
N THR A 165 4.60 12.83 -5.18
CA THR A 165 3.17 12.56 -5.30
C THR A 165 2.50 12.38 -3.94
N ILE A 166 3.13 11.64 -3.03
CA ILE A 166 2.63 11.49 -1.64
C ILE A 166 2.56 12.85 -0.97
N SER A 167 3.60 13.69 -1.08
CA SER A 167 3.66 15.02 -0.48
C SER A 167 2.56 15.96 -0.99
N LYS A 168 2.22 15.89 -2.29
CA LYS A 168 1.12 16.66 -2.89
C LYS A 168 -0.27 16.22 -2.41
N ARG A 169 -0.44 14.92 -2.09
CA ARG A 169 -1.73 14.31 -1.68
C ARG A 169 -1.99 14.37 -0.17
N LEU A 170 -0.95 14.58 0.63
CA LEU A 170 -1.05 14.92 2.06
C LEU A 170 -1.30 16.41 2.22
#